data_AF-A0A955TEN6-F1
#
_entry.id   AF-A0A955TEN6-F1
#
_cell.length_a   1.000
_cell.length_b   1.000
_cell.length_c   1.000
_cell.angle_alpha   90.00
_cell.angle_beta   90.00
_cell.angle_gamma   90.00
#
_symmetry.space_group_name_H-M   'P 1'
#
loop_
_entity.id
_entity.type
_entity.pdbx_description
1 polymer ?
#
loop_
_entity_poly.entity_id
_entity_poly.type
_entity_poly.pdbx_seq_one_letter_code
_entity_poly.pdbx_strand_id
1 'polypeptide(L)'
;AGHYVKMVHNGIEYSMMQGYAEGFELMSKSDYNLNLATIADLWMHGSVVRSWLLELAAGALKKDPKLEQLQGYVQDSGEGRWMIMDAIEKDVPVPTLT
;
A
#
# COMPACT_ATOMS: atom_id res chain seq x y z
N ALA A 1 -0.92 11.62 23.48
CA ALA A 1 -1.45 10.34 22.98
C ALA A 1 -2.03 10.43 21.56
N GLY A 2 -2.91 11.39 21.24
CA GLY A 2 -3.54 11.48 19.91
C GLY A 2 -2.56 11.56 18.73
N HIS A 3 -1.52 12.39 18.83
CA HIS A 3 -0.48 12.48 17.79
C HIS A 3 0.25 11.14 17.59
N TYR A 4 0.66 10.47 18.67
CA TYR A 4 1.30 9.15 18.61
C TYR A 4 0.44 8.13 17.85
N VAL A 5 -0.84 8.03 18.19
CA VAL A 5 -1.79 7.10 17.53
C VAL A 5 -1.91 7.41 16.04
N LYS A 6 -1.96 8.70 15.66
CA LYS A 6 -1.96 9.11 14.25
C LYS A 6 -0.69 8.65 13.52
N MET A 7 0.48 8.83 14.13
CA MET A 7 1.74 8.45 13.50
C MET A 7 1.82 6.94 13.26
N VAL A 8 1.40 6.13 14.24
CA VAL A 8 1.32 4.66 14.09
C VAL A 8 0.30 4.27 13.02
N HIS A 9 -0.86 4.93 12.97
CA HIS A 9 -1.87 4.71 11.94
C HIS A 9 -1.31 4.93 10.53
N ASN A 10 -0.59 6.02 10.28
CA ASN A 10 0.02 6.29 8.98
C ASN A 10 1.04 5.21 8.58
N GLY A 11 1.84 4.69 9.53
CA GLY A 11 2.76 3.60 9.25
C GLY A 11 2.06 2.28 8.89
N ILE A 12 0.90 1.99 9.49
CA ILE A 12 0.07 0.85 9.10
C ILE A 12 -0.42 1.03 7.65
N GLU A 13 -0.88 2.23 7.29
CA GLU A 13 -1.32 2.54 5.93
C GLU A 13 -0.20 2.33 4.90
N TYR A 14 1.03 2.77 5.19
CA TYR A 14 2.17 2.56 4.29
C TYR A 14 2.48 1.07 4.08
N SER A 15 2.44 0.26 5.15
CA SER A 15 2.63 -1.19 5.03
C SER A 15 1.56 -1.84 4.15
N MET A 16 0.31 -1.41 4.28
CA MET A 16 -0.79 -1.90 3.44
C MET A 16 -0.62 -1.50 1.98
N MET A 17 -0.25 -0.25 1.72
CA MET A 17 0.04 0.24 0.37
C MET A 17 1.18 -0.55 -0.28
N GLN A 18 2.26 -0.81 0.47
CA GLN A 18 3.40 -1.60 0.01
C GLN A 18 2.97 -3.04 -0.32
N GLY A 19 2.20 -3.68 0.57
CA GLY A 19 1.68 -5.03 0.32
C GLY A 19 0.83 -5.12 -0.95
N TYR A 20 0.00 -4.12 -1.24
CA TYR A 20 -0.70 -4.05 -2.53
C TYR A 20 0.27 -3.88 -3.70
N ALA A 21 1.19 -2.90 -3.61
CA ALA A 21 2.13 -2.62 -4.69
C ALA A 21 2.95 -3.85 -5.09
N GLU A 22 3.49 -4.58 -4.10
CA GLU A 22 4.24 -5.82 -4.31
C GLU A 22 3.37 -6.92 -4.95
N GLY A 23 2.14 -7.11 -4.46
CA GLY A 23 1.21 -8.10 -5.01
C GLY A 23 0.80 -7.79 -6.45
N PHE A 24 0.48 -6.54 -6.76
CA PHE A 24 0.13 -6.11 -8.11
C PHE A 24 1.31 -6.20 -9.08
N GLU A 25 2.52 -5.85 -8.63
CA GLU A 25 3.74 -5.99 -9.44
C GLU A 25 4.11 -7.45 -9.70
N LEU A 26 3.91 -8.34 -8.72
CA LEU A 26 4.08 -9.77 -8.94
C LEU A 26 3.10 -10.29 -10.00
N MET A 27 1.83 -9.87 -9.94
CA MET A 27 0.83 -10.25 -10.94
C MET A 27 1.14 -9.65 -12.32
N SER A 28 1.65 -8.42 -12.39
CA SER A 28 2.01 -7.75 -13.64
C SER A 28 3.12 -8.49 -14.40
N LYS A 29 4.03 -9.14 -13.66
CA LYS A 29 5.15 -9.95 -14.17
C LYS A 29 4.83 -11.43 -14.38
N SER A 30 3.61 -11.87 -14.09
CA SER A 30 3.22 -13.27 -14.24
C SER A 30 3.12 -13.69 -15.71
N ASP A 31 3.18 -14.99 -15.99
CA ASP A 31 2.99 -15.55 -17.34
C ASP A 31 1.54 -15.46 -17.85
N TYR A 32 0.63 -14.89 -17.05
CA TYR A 32 -0.79 -14.79 -17.36
C TYR A 32 -1.15 -13.39 -17.87
N ASN A 33 -2.05 -13.33 -18.85
CA ASN A 33 -2.61 -12.05 -19.32
C ASN A 33 -3.70 -11.55 -18.36
N LEU A 34 -3.28 -10.96 -17.24
CA LEU A 34 -4.17 -10.51 -16.17
C LEU A 34 -4.63 -9.07 -16.39
N ASN A 35 -5.94 -8.83 -16.22
CA ASN A 35 -6.47 -7.47 -16.11
C ASN A 35 -6.49 -7.03 -14.64
N LEU A 36 -5.43 -6.32 -14.24
CA LEU A 36 -5.25 -5.89 -12.85
C LEU A 36 -6.37 -4.96 -12.36
N ALA A 37 -6.92 -4.11 -13.22
CA ALA A 37 -8.04 -3.23 -12.88
C ALA A 37 -9.30 -4.05 -12.53
N THR A 38 -9.62 -5.06 -13.33
CA THR A 38 -10.76 -5.95 -13.06
C THR A 38 -10.53 -6.80 -11.81
N ILE A 39 -9.30 -7.26 -11.56
CA ILE A 39 -8.98 -8.03 -10.34
C ILE A 39 -9.12 -7.15 -9.10
N ALA A 40 -8.61 -5.92 -9.14
CA ALA A 40 -8.74 -4.97 -8.04
C ALA A 40 -10.21 -4.64 -7.74
N ASP A 41 -11.02 -4.44 -8.78
CA ASP A 41 -12.47 -4.21 -8.66
C ASP A 41 -13.19 -5.45 -8.09
N LEU A 42 -12.83 -6.65 -8.54
CA LEU A 42 -13.39 -7.90 -8.01
C LEU A 42 -13.13 -8.05 -6.51
N TRP A 43 -11.93 -7.71 -6.04
CA TRP A 43 -11.60 -7.75 -4.61
C TRP A 43 -12.38 -6.73 -3.78
N MET A 44 -13.01 -5.72 -4.38
CA MET A 44 -13.95 -4.85 -3.67
C MET A 44 -15.27 -5.54 -3.31
N HIS A 45 -15.53 -6.74 -3.86
CA HIS A 45 -16.75 -7.49 -3.67
C HIS A 45 -16.50 -8.80 -2.90
N GLY A 46 -16.51 -8.71 -1.57
CA GLY A 46 -16.48 -9.87 -0.67
C GLY A 46 -15.10 -10.33 -0.22
N SER A 47 -14.02 -9.67 -0.67
CA SER A 47 -12.66 -9.97 -0.19
C SER A 47 -12.40 -9.39 1.20
N VAL A 48 -11.55 -10.08 1.97
CA VAL A 48 -11.03 -9.59 3.26
C VAL A 48 -10.11 -8.38 3.07
N VAL A 49 -9.36 -8.33 1.97
CA VAL A 49 -8.45 -7.20 1.66
C VAL A 49 -9.19 -5.99 1.10
N ARG A 50 -10.53 -5.99 1.05
CA ARG A 50 -11.30 -4.83 0.64
C ARG A 50 -10.99 -3.65 1.56
N SER A 51 -10.61 -2.52 0.98
CA SER A 51 -10.30 -1.30 1.71
C SER A 51 -10.49 -0.08 0.81
N TRP A 52 -10.57 1.10 1.41
CA TRP A 52 -10.57 2.35 0.65
C TRP A 52 -9.27 2.52 -0.16
N LEU A 53 -8.12 2.08 0.37
CA LEU A 53 -6.86 2.07 -0.37
C LEU A 53 -6.94 1.20 -1.64
N LEU A 54 -7.57 0.03 -1.57
CA LEU A 54 -7.79 -0.82 -2.73
C LEU A 54 -8.73 -0.17 -3.76
N GLU A 55 -9.76 0.56 -3.31
CA GLU A 55 -10.64 1.35 -4.18
C GLU A 55 -9.85 2.39 -4.98
N LEU A 56 -8.94 3.11 -4.32
CA LEU A 56 -8.05 4.08 -4.98
C LEU A 56 -7.13 3.40 -6.00
N ALA A 57 -6.55 2.25 -5.65
CA ALA A 57 -5.71 1.47 -6.55
C ALA A 57 -6.49 0.98 -7.78
N ALA A 58 -7.70 0.44 -7.59
CA ALA A 58 -8.58 0.03 -8.68
C ALA A 58 -8.93 1.22 -9.60
N GLY A 59 -9.22 2.38 -9.01
CA GLY A 59 -9.47 3.62 -9.74
C GLY A 59 -8.27 4.11 -10.56
N ALA A 60 -7.05 3.97 -10.03
CA ALA A 60 -5.81 4.30 -10.73
C ALA A 60 -5.56 3.34 -11.91
N LEU A 61 -5.63 2.03 -11.67
CA LEU A 61 -5.45 1.00 -12.70
C LEU A 61 -6.49 1.08 -13.81
N LYS A 62 -7.72 1.51 -13.51
CA LYS A 62 -8.78 1.71 -14.52
C LYS A 62 -8.48 2.89 -15.45
N LYS A 63 -7.84 3.94 -14.93
CA LYS A 63 -7.46 5.12 -15.72
C LYS A 63 -6.18 4.88 -16.53
N ASP A 64 -5.21 4.22 -15.91
CA ASP A 64 -3.92 3.92 -16.49
C ASP A 64 -3.47 2.52 -16.06
N PRO A 65 -3.75 1.47 -16.86
CA PRO A 65 -3.45 0.09 -16.48
C PRO A 65 -1.97 -0.22 -16.26
N LYS A 66 -1.07 0.62 -16.80
CA LYS A 66 0.38 0.48 -16.65
C LYS A 66 0.97 1.50 -15.68
N LEU A 67 0.15 2.39 -15.14
CA LEU A 67 0.54 3.47 -14.22
C LEU A 67 1.69 4.34 -14.79
N GLU A 68 1.78 4.49 -16.10
CA GLU A 68 2.85 5.24 -16.80
C GLU A 68 2.85 6.73 -16.43
N GLN A 69 1.71 7.26 -16.00
CA GLN A 69 1.57 8.65 -15.56
C GLN A 69 2.02 8.90 -14.12
N LEU A 70 2.24 7.85 -13.33
CA LEU A 70 2.69 7.97 -11.95
C LEU A 70 4.22 7.95 -11.88
N GLN A 71 4.76 8.78 -11.00
CA GLN A 71 6.16 8.69 -10.63
C GLN A 71 6.31 7.63 -9.56
N GLY A 72 7.35 6.79 -9.66
CA GLY A 72 7.74 5.83 -8.62
C GLY A 72 8.34 6.49 -7.37
N TYR A 73 7.86 7.68 -7.02
CA TYR A 73 8.32 8.49 -5.91
C TYR A 73 7.12 9.17 -5.25
N VAL A 74 7.11 9.16 -3.92
CA VAL A 74 6.20 9.92 -3.08
C VAL A 74 7.03 10.72 -2.08
N GLN A 75 6.59 11.93 -1.75
CA GLN A 75 7.26 12.73 -0.73
C GLN A 75 7.17 12.03 0.64
N ASP A 76 8.30 11.97 1.33
CA ASP A 76 8.35 11.51 2.72
C ASP A 76 7.81 12.61 3.64
N SER A 77 6.65 12.37 4.24
CA SER A 77 6.11 13.21 5.32
C SER A 77 6.92 13.09 6.62
N GLY A 78 7.81 12.09 6.70
CA GLY A 78 8.60 11.72 7.88
C GLY A 78 7.90 10.74 8.80
N GLU A 79 6.65 10.37 8.51
CA GLU A 79 5.79 9.64 9.45
C GLU A 79 6.18 8.16 9.54
N GLY A 80 6.51 7.52 8.42
CA GLY A 80 7.00 6.15 8.39
C GLY A 80 8.37 6.03 9.06
N ARG A 81 9.29 6.96 8.73
CA ARG A 81 10.61 7.06 9.37
C ARG A 81 10.50 7.25 10.87
N TRP A 82 9.58 8.10 11.32
CA TRP A 82 9.34 8.31 12.75
C TRP A 82 8.89 7.02 13.44
N MET A 83 7.95 6.27 12.86
CA MET A 83 7.46 5.02 13.45
C MET A 83 8.56 3.96 13.56
N ILE A 84 9.45 3.85 12.57
CA ILE A 84 10.59 2.92 12.62
C ILE A 84 11.54 3.28 13.77
N MET A 85 11.87 4.56 13.94
CA MET A 85 12.74 5.01 15.02
C MET A 85 12.09 4.75 16.39
N ASP A 86 10.81 5.05 16.53
CA ASP A 86 10.05 4.82 17.76
C ASP A 86 9.97 3.32 18.12
N ALA A 87 9.86 2.45 17.11
CA ALA A 87 9.86 1.00 17.26
C ALA A 87 11.22 0.46 17.72
N ILE A 88 12.33 1.00 17.19
CA ILE A 88 13.69 0.66 17.63
C ILE A 88 13.90 1.05 19.09
N GLU A 89 13.50 2.26 19.50
CA GLU A 89 13.62 2.71 20.90
C GLU A 89 12.84 1.84 21.90
N LYS A 90 11.80 1.14 21.43
CA LYS A 90 10.93 0.30 22.25
C LYS A 90 11.21 -1.20 22.11
N ASP A 91 12.22 -1.58 21.32
CA ASP A 91 12.51 -2.98 20.99
C ASP A 91 11.29 -3.74 20.40
N VAL A 92 10.47 -3.05 19.60
CA VAL A 92 9.29 -3.64 18.94
C VAL A 92 9.57 -3.89 17.46
N PRO A 93 9.46 -5.12 16.95
CA PRO A 93 9.70 -5.41 15.54
C PRO A 93 8.57 -4.87 14.65
N VAL A 94 8.93 -4.12 13.60
CA VAL A 94 8.01 -3.57 12.57
C VAL A 94 8.47 -3.91 11.14
N PRO A 95 8.69 -5.21 10.82
CA PRO A 95 9.38 -5.62 9.59
C PRO A 95 8.66 -5.24 8.29
N THR A 96 7.35 -4.96 8.31
CA THR A 96 6.61 -4.54 7.12
C THR A 96 6.90 -3.11 6.68
N LEU A 97 7.60 -2.33 7.52
CA LEU A 97 8.01 -0.95 7.25
C LEU A 97 9.50 -0.79 6.94
N THR A 98 10.30 -1.86 7.08
CA THR A 98 11.78 -1.84 7.00
C THR A 98 12.29 -2.76 5.91
#